data_AF-A0A2V5Z3Y6-F1
#
_entry.id   AF-A0A2V5Z3Y6-F1
#
_cell.length_a   1.000
_cell.length_b   1.000
_cell.length_c   1.000
_cell.angle_alpha   90.00
_cell.angle_beta   90.00
_cell.angle_gamma   90.00
#
_symmetry.space_group_name_H-M   'P 1'
#
loop_
_entity.id
_entity.type
_entity.pdbx_description
1 polymer ?
#
loop_
_entity_poly.entity_id
_entity_poly.type
_entity_poly.pdbx_seq_one_letter_code
_entity_poly.pdbx_strand_id
1 'polypeptide(L)' 'MATRTGSAVWEGTLKQGKGTMKLGSGAFEGPYSFSSRFEEAKGTNPEELIGAAEAGCFSMA' A
#
# COMPACT_ATOMS: atom_id res chain seq x y z
N MET A 1 16.87 -7.21 -16.06
CA MET A 1 15.53 -6.77 -15.64
C MET A 1 15.68 -5.53 -14.76
N ALA A 2 14.78 -4.55 -14.86
CA ALA A 2 14.79 -3.42 -13.95
C ALA A 2 14.24 -3.84 -12.59
N THR A 3 15.00 -3.60 -11.51
CA THR A 3 14.53 -3.86 -10.14
C THR A 3 13.68 -2.70 -9.67
N ARG A 4 12.42 -2.98 -9.28
CA ARG A 4 11.55 -2.01 -8.59
C ARG A 4 11.41 -2.44 -7.13
N THR A 5 11.47 -1.47 -6.23
CA THR A 5 11.42 -1.69 -4.78
C THR A 5 10.22 -0.99 -4.18
N GLY A 6 9.83 -1.44 -3.00
CA GLY A 6 8.84 -0.80 -2.13
C GLY A 6 9.15 -1.17 -0.68
N SER A 7 8.66 -0.38 0.26
CA SER A 7 8.91 -0.61 1.69
C SER A 7 7.68 -0.27 2.51
N ALA A 8 7.51 -0.93 3.64
CA ALA A 8 6.47 -0.62 4.61
C ALA A 8 7.07 -0.58 6.01
N VAL A 9 6.57 0.32 6.85
CA VAL A 9 6.88 0.39 8.28
C VAL A 9 5.58 0.24 9.06
N TRP A 10 5.62 -0.50 10.15
CA TRP A 10 4.49 -0.69 11.07
C TRP A 10 4.94 -0.43 12.50
N GLU A 11 4.15 0.33 13.24
CA GLU A 11 4.40 0.66 14.64
C GLU A 11 3.18 0.34 15.49
N GLY A 12 3.39 -0.36 16.61
CA GLY A 12 2.35 -0.73 17.57
C GLY A 12 1.74 -2.11 17.32
N THR A 13 0.62 -2.37 17.99
CA THR A 13 -0.10 -3.67 17.90
C THR A 13 -0.88 -3.79 16.59
N LEU A 14 -1.46 -4.96 16.30
CA LEU A 14 -2.23 -5.15 15.06
C LEU A 14 -3.40 -4.16 14.93
N LYS A 15 -4.28 -4.05 15.93
CA LYS A 15 -5.51 -3.25 15.82
C LYS A 15 -5.31 -1.75 16.04
N GLN A 16 -4.35 -1.37 16.88
CA GLN A 16 -4.11 0.03 17.25
C GLN A 16 -2.85 0.60 16.59
N GLY A 17 -2.12 -0.24 15.87
CA GLY A 17 -0.94 0.17 15.15
C GLY A 17 -1.27 0.96 13.91
N LYS A 18 -0.23 1.61 13.42
CA LYS A 18 -0.25 2.45 12.23
C LYS A 18 0.94 2.06 11.39
N GLY A 19 0.77 2.11 10.09
CA GLY A 19 1.84 1.88 9.15
C GLY A 19 1.87 2.90 8.03
N THR A 20 2.97 2.86 7.30
CA THR A 20 3.15 3.66 6.08
C THR A 20 3.81 2.79 5.03
N MET A 21 3.23 2.78 3.82
CA MET A 21 3.79 2.12 2.65
C MET A 21 4.39 3.17 1.72
N LYS A 22 5.52 2.84 1.09
CA LYS A 22 6.23 3.69 0.13
C LYS A 22 6.63 2.89 -1.09
N LEU A 23 6.45 3.46 -2.28
CA LEU A 23 7.04 2.95 -3.51
C LEU A 23 8.47 3.46 -3.64
N GLY A 24 9.41 2.62 -4.08
CA GLY A 24 10.80 2.99 -4.28
C GLY A 24 11.02 4.04 -5.38
N SER A 25 10.00 4.30 -6.20
CA SER A 25 9.99 5.41 -7.16
C SER A 25 9.72 6.78 -6.53
N GLY A 26 9.22 6.82 -5.28
CA GLY A 26 8.73 8.04 -4.64
C GLY A 26 7.37 8.52 -5.14
N ALA A 27 6.73 7.81 -6.09
CA ALA A 27 5.44 8.20 -6.65
C ALA A 27 4.27 8.08 -5.65
N PHE A 28 4.46 7.31 -4.58
CA PHE A 28 3.45 7.10 -3.56
C PHE A 28 4.10 6.84 -2.20
N GLU A 29 3.55 7.51 -1.19
CA GLU A 29 3.73 7.25 0.22
C GLU A 29 2.38 7.45 0.90
N GLY A 30 1.88 6.44 1.62
CA GLY A 30 0.54 6.46 2.17
C GLY A 30 0.39 5.71 3.49
N PRO A 31 -0.44 6.23 4.42
CA PRO A 31 -0.72 5.55 5.68
C PRO A 31 -1.67 4.38 5.46
N TYR A 32 -1.46 3.32 6.23
CA TYR A 32 -2.38 2.18 6.33
C TYR A 32 -2.52 1.75 7.79
N SER A 33 -3.67 1.19 8.13
CA SER A 33 -3.98 0.68 9.46
C SER A 33 -4.81 -0.59 9.37
N PHE A 34 -5.09 -1.23 10.50
CA PHE A 34 -6.06 -2.32 10.54
C PHE A 34 -7.43 -1.85 10.02
N SER A 35 -7.87 -0.68 10.47
CA SER A 35 -9.14 -0.09 10.08
C SER A 35 -9.22 0.29 8.60
N SER A 36 -8.13 0.76 7.98
CA SER A 36 -8.16 1.09 6.54
C SER A 36 -8.09 -0.15 5.65
N ARG A 37 -7.69 -1.30 6.20
CA ARG A 37 -7.58 -2.57 5.48
C ARG A 37 -8.81 -3.47 5.65
N PHE A 38 -9.34 -3.55 6.87
CA PHE A 38 -10.40 -4.49 7.22
C PHE A 38 -11.72 -3.82 7.61
N GLU A 39 -11.75 -2.50 7.71
CA GLU A 39 -12.94 -1.69 8.00
C GLU A 39 -13.05 -0.57 6.94
N GLU A 40 -13.95 0.39 7.14
CA GLU A 40 -14.20 1.48 6.16
C GLU A 40 -13.48 2.79 6.53
N ALA A 41 -12.38 2.71 7.29
CA ALA A 41 -11.64 3.91 7.65
C ALA A 41 -10.85 4.48 6.46
N LYS A 42 -10.77 5.81 6.37
CA LYS A 42 -9.93 6.48 5.37
C LYS A 42 -8.46 6.08 5.51
N GLY A 43 -7.81 5.82 4.39
CA GLY A 43 -6.42 5.39 4.28
C GLY A 43 -6.25 4.54 3.03
N THR A 44 -5.03 4.09 2.75
CA THR A 44 -4.81 3.07 1.72
C THR A 44 -4.80 1.68 2.35
N ASN A 45 -4.74 0.65 1.51
CA ASN A 45 -4.48 -0.72 1.91
C ASN A 45 -3.68 -1.45 0.80
N PRO A 46 -3.01 -2.57 1.14
CA PRO A 46 -2.24 -3.33 0.16
C PRO A 46 -3.06 -3.78 -1.05
N GLU A 47 -4.34 -4.10 -0.84
CA GLU A 47 -5.23 -4.61 -1.88
C GLU A 47 -5.51 -3.57 -2.97
N GLU A 48 -5.70 -2.30 -2.61
CA GLU A 48 -5.83 -1.17 -3.55
C GLU A 48 -4.57 -1.03 -4.42
N LEU A 49 -3.38 -1.14 -3.84
CA LEU A 49 -2.12 -1.02 -4.57
C LEU A 49 -1.90 -2.19 -5.56
N ILE A 50 -2.30 -3.41 -5.18
CA ILE A 50 -2.25 -4.57 -6.07
C ILE A 50 -3.24 -4.39 -7.23
N GLY A 51 -4.46 -3.96 -6.93
CA GLY A 51 -5.47 -3.70 -7.96
C GLY A 51 -5.03 -2.63 -8.95
N ALA A 52 -4.38 -1.56 -8.49
CA ALA A 52 -3.80 -0.53 -9.35
C ALA A 52 -2.66 -1.09 -10.24
N ALA A 53 -1.78 -1.94 -9.68
CA ALA A 53 -0.71 -2.57 -10.43
C ALA A 53 -1.25 -3.53 -11.51
N GLU A 54 -2.26 -4.34 -11.18
CA GLU A 54 -2.91 -5.26 -12.10
C GLU A 54 -3.64 -4.52 -13.22
N ALA A 55 -4.46 -3.53 -12.87
CA ALA A 55 -5.20 -2.71 -13.84
C ALA A 55 -4.25 -1.99 -14.81
N GLY A 56 -3.13 -1.46 -14.29
CA GLY A 56 -2.10 -0.82 -15.10
C GLY A 56 -1.40 -1.78 -16.06
N CYS A 57 -1.08 -3.00 -15.60
CA CYS A 57 -0.48 -4.03 -16.45
C CYS A 57 -1.45 -4.51 -17.53
N PHE A 58 -2.70 -4.79 -17.16
CA PHE A 58 -3.72 -5.26 -18.09
C PHE A 58 -4.06 -4.21 -19.16
N SER A 59 -4.17 -2.94 -18.77
CA SER A 59 -4.52 -1.86 -19.70
C SER A 59 -3.39 -1.48 -20.65
N MET A 60 -2.14 -1.84 -20.34
CA MET A 60 -0.98 -1.64 -21.22
C MET A 60 -0.86 -2.73 -22.30
N ALA A 61 -1.47 -3.89 -22.06
CA ALA A 61 -1.38 -5.07 -22.92
C ALA A 61 -2.25 -4.95 -24.19
#